data_AF-A0AA87J206-F1
#
_entry.id   AF-A0AA87J206-F1
#
_cell.length_a   1.000
_cell.length_b   1.000
_cell.length_c   1.000
_cell.angle_alpha   90.00
_cell.angle_beta   90.00
_cell.angle_gamma   90.00
#
_symmetry.space_group_name_H-M   'P 1'
#
loop_
_entity.id
_entity.type
_entity.pdbx_description
1 polymer ?
#
loop_
_entity_poly.entity_id
_entity_poly.type
_entity_poly.pdbx_seq_one_letter_code
_entity_poly.pdbx_strand_id
1 'polypeptide(L)'
;MPSFKEVQYYLAGLWLLLRMDARGFQYLDISDRGMLRSFWAILWSLPSIGISWLWWQQAYLTAMPPETSTGMAFFLRLALVEAASWLTPLVLAGVLLMIFRFGDKFAPVVVVVNWLGLPTSYLNALLIALLAFIPGASGLVAILWLGLMMAIVFSLARMLRMICGTHPLFIGTLTLVLLIPTMLLTDFLQRFLGIYPPG
;
A
#
# COMPACT_ATOMS: atom_id res chain seq x y z
N MET A 1 -13.96 15.08 1.20
CA MET A 1 -13.44 13.96 2.02
C MET A 1 -14.52 12.90 2.20
N PRO A 2 -14.19 11.60 2.08
CA PRO A 2 -15.08 10.50 2.46
C PRO A 2 -15.38 10.49 3.95
N SER A 3 -16.65 10.31 4.30
CA SER A 3 -17.09 10.04 5.66
C SER A 3 -16.70 8.62 6.08
N PHE A 4 -16.66 8.36 7.39
CA PHE A 4 -16.36 7.04 7.93
C PHE A 4 -17.28 5.94 7.38
N LYS A 5 -18.59 6.21 7.29
CA LYS A 5 -19.56 5.26 6.72
C LYS A 5 -19.22 4.91 5.27
N GLU A 6 -18.85 5.90 4.46
CA GLU A 6 -18.45 5.66 3.07
C GLU A 6 -17.18 4.82 2.97
N VAL A 7 -16.20 5.04 3.86
CA VAL A 7 -15.02 4.18 3.94
C VAL A 7 -15.40 2.74 4.28
N GLN A 8 -16.29 2.52 5.24
CA GLN A 8 -16.80 1.19 5.56
C GLN A 8 -17.50 0.54 4.35
N TYR A 9 -18.28 1.30 3.58
CA TYR A 9 -18.86 0.81 2.33
C TYR A 9 -17.79 0.38 1.33
N TYR A 10 -16.73 1.17 1.12
CA TYR A 10 -15.65 0.80 0.22
C TYR A 10 -14.93 -0.48 0.68
N LEU A 11 -14.64 -0.62 1.97
CA LEU A 11 -14.01 -1.82 2.53
C LEU A 11 -14.90 -3.07 2.39
N ALA A 12 -16.22 -2.93 2.55
CA ALA A 12 -17.16 -4.00 2.29
C ALA A 12 -17.17 -4.40 0.81
N GLY A 13 -17.08 -3.41 -0.10
CA GLY A 13 -16.92 -3.64 -1.53
C GLY A 13 -15.67 -4.46 -1.86
N LEU A 14 -14.53 -4.07 -1.29
CA LEU A 14 -13.27 -4.82 -1.44
C LEU A 14 -13.39 -6.26 -0.93
N TRP A 15 -14.04 -6.46 0.22
CA TRP A 15 -14.25 -7.81 0.74
C TRP A 15 -15.08 -8.69 -0.20
N LEU A 16 -16.11 -8.13 -0.83
CA LEU A 16 -16.89 -8.83 -1.85
C LEU A 16 -16.05 -9.15 -3.09
N LEU A 17 -15.27 -8.19 -3.59
CA LEU A 17 -14.38 -8.42 -4.74
C LEU A 17 -13.30 -9.47 -4.44
N LEU A 18 -12.76 -9.49 -3.22
CA LEU A 18 -11.84 -10.53 -2.75
C LEU A 18 -12.49 -11.92 -2.84
N ARG A 19 -13.76 -12.03 -2.48
CA ARG A 19 -14.56 -13.26 -2.61
C ARG A 19 -14.97 -13.59 -4.04
N MET A 20 -14.54 -12.80 -5.04
CA MET A 20 -14.94 -12.88 -6.46
C MET A 20 -16.45 -12.64 -6.65
N ASP A 21 -17.05 -11.82 -5.81
CA ASP A 21 -18.44 -11.40 -5.93
C ASP A 21 -18.52 -10.03 -6.63
N ALA A 22 -19.07 -10.01 -7.84
CA ALA A 22 -19.19 -8.80 -8.66
C ALA A 22 -20.05 -7.71 -8.01
N ARG A 23 -20.90 -8.05 -7.04
CA ARG A 23 -21.67 -7.05 -6.27
C ARG A 23 -20.77 -6.06 -5.56
N GLY A 24 -19.50 -6.42 -5.28
CA GLY A 24 -18.52 -5.51 -4.69
C GLY A 24 -18.33 -4.22 -5.47
N PHE A 25 -18.50 -4.21 -6.80
CA PHE A 25 -18.40 -3.00 -7.60
C PHE A 25 -19.51 -1.98 -7.31
N GLN A 26 -20.67 -2.40 -6.79
CA GLN A 26 -21.77 -1.49 -6.43
C GLN A 26 -21.43 -0.61 -5.21
N TYR A 27 -20.44 -1.04 -4.43
CA TYR A 27 -19.98 -0.33 -3.23
C TYR A 27 -18.85 0.65 -3.55
N LEU A 28 -18.20 0.53 -4.71
CA LEU A 28 -17.06 1.32 -5.12
C LEU A 28 -17.49 2.37 -6.15
N ASP A 29 -17.15 3.63 -5.89
CA ASP A 29 -17.29 4.67 -6.91
C ASP A 29 -16.12 4.55 -7.89
N ILE A 30 -16.37 3.89 -9.03
CA ILE A 30 -15.37 3.64 -10.09
C ILE A 30 -15.37 4.72 -11.18
N SER A 31 -16.13 5.81 -10.99
CA SER A 31 -16.09 6.97 -11.89
C SER A 31 -14.76 7.74 -11.76
N ASP A 32 -14.48 8.67 -12.67
CA ASP A 32 -13.31 9.55 -12.57
C ASP A 32 -13.30 10.36 -11.25
N ARG A 33 -14.49 10.77 -10.80
CA ARG A 33 -14.65 11.43 -9.49
C ARG A 33 -14.32 10.47 -8.35
N GLY A 34 -14.78 9.23 -8.44
CA GLY A 34 -14.49 8.18 -7.47
C GLY A 34 -13.00 7.83 -7.41
N MET A 35 -12.32 7.80 -8.56
CA MET A 35 -10.88 7.65 -8.67
C MET A 35 -10.13 8.75 -7.92
N LEU A 36 -10.41 10.03 -8.20
CA LEU A 36 -9.78 11.15 -7.47
C LEU A 36 -10.07 11.08 -5.97
N ARG A 37 -11.27 10.65 -5.60
CA ARG A 37 -11.70 10.51 -4.21
C ARG A 37 -11.02 9.35 -3.49
N SER A 38 -10.58 8.31 -4.19
CA SER A 38 -9.88 7.17 -3.58
C SER A 38 -8.53 7.55 -2.96
N PHE A 39 -7.88 8.62 -3.43
CA PHE A 39 -6.63 9.13 -2.83
C PHE A 39 -6.78 9.61 -1.38
N TRP A 40 -8.01 9.85 -0.91
CA TRP A 40 -8.26 10.08 0.51
C TRP A 40 -7.89 8.87 1.39
N ALA A 41 -7.72 7.68 0.82
CA ALA A 41 -7.17 6.52 1.52
C ALA A 41 -5.79 6.81 2.16
N ILE A 42 -4.96 7.65 1.54
CA ILE A 42 -3.69 8.12 2.10
C ILE A 42 -3.93 8.84 3.42
N LEU A 43 -4.88 9.79 3.42
CA LEU A 43 -5.20 10.59 4.61
C LEU A 43 -5.81 9.74 5.72
N TRP A 44 -6.66 8.76 5.38
CA TRP A 44 -7.19 7.77 6.32
C TRP A 44 -6.10 6.82 6.88
N SER A 45 -4.98 6.67 6.17
CA SER A 45 -3.83 5.87 6.58
C SER A 45 -2.78 6.68 7.38
N LEU A 46 -2.96 7.99 7.57
CA LEU A 46 -1.98 8.80 8.32
C LEU A 46 -1.67 8.27 9.73
N PRO A 47 -2.64 7.76 10.52
CA PRO A 47 -2.32 7.19 11.83
C PRO A 47 -1.36 5.99 11.75
N SER A 48 -1.58 5.07 10.81
CA SER A 48 -0.71 3.89 10.61
C SER A 48 0.63 4.26 9.98
N ILE A 49 0.64 5.24 9.07
CA ILE A 49 1.88 5.82 8.51
C ILE A 49 2.72 6.44 9.63
N GLY A 50 2.11 7.19 10.56
CA GLY A 50 2.80 7.76 11.71
C GLY A 50 3.49 6.71 12.58
N ILE A 51 2.82 5.58 12.86
CA ILE A 51 3.42 4.44 13.58
C ILE A 51 4.64 3.90 12.82
N SER A 52 4.52 3.72 11.50
CA SER A 52 5.62 3.27 10.65
C SER A 52 6.81 4.24 10.67
N TRP A 53 6.56 5.55 10.63
CA TRP A 53 7.61 6.57 10.66
C TRP A 53 8.36 6.62 11.98
N LEU A 54 7.64 6.50 13.11
CA LEU A 54 8.26 6.42 14.43
C LEU A 54 9.13 5.15 14.56
N TRP A 55 8.68 4.04 13.99
CA TRP A 55 9.47 2.82 13.92
C TRP A 55 10.77 3.01 13.11
N TRP A 56 10.67 3.61 11.91
CA TRP A 56 11.84 3.92 11.09
C TRP A 56 12.80 4.89 11.76
N GLN A 57 12.30 5.91 12.43
CA GLN A 57 13.10 6.85 13.21
C GLN A 57 13.89 6.12 14.30
N GLN A 58 13.22 5.25 15.07
CA GLN A 58 13.87 4.49 16.14
C GLN A 58 14.93 3.53 15.58
N ALA A 59 14.62 2.82 14.49
CA ALA A 59 15.56 1.92 13.82
C ALA A 59 16.80 2.67 13.32
N TYR A 60 16.60 3.85 12.72
CA TYR A 60 17.69 4.71 12.26
C TYR A 60 18.57 5.20 13.42
N LEU A 61 17.97 5.71 14.50
CA LEU A 61 18.70 6.21 15.67
C LEU A 61 19.50 5.10 16.37
N THR A 62 18.93 3.88 16.44
CA THR A 62 19.60 2.73 17.06
C THR A 62 20.84 2.28 16.28
N ALA A 63 20.85 2.50 14.97
CA ALA A 63 21.97 2.16 14.09
C ALA A 63 23.04 3.26 13.99
N MET A 64 22.79 4.44 14.56
CA MET A 64 23.67 5.60 14.50
C MET A 64 24.36 5.87 15.85
N PRO A 65 25.44 6.66 15.88
CA PRO A 65 26.06 7.09 17.14
C PRO A 65 25.06 7.77 18.08
N PRO A 66 25.18 7.63 19.42
CA PRO A 66 24.20 8.13 20.39
C PRO A 66 23.90 9.65 20.31
N GLU A 67 24.84 10.43 19.79
CA GLU A 67 24.73 11.89 19.60
C GLU A 67 23.79 12.27 18.43
N THR A 68 23.40 11.30 17.61
CA THR A 68 22.62 11.53 16.40
C THR A 68 21.18 11.88 16.75
N SER A 69 20.68 12.98 16.21
CA SER A 69 19.29 13.38 16.35
C SER A 69 18.59 13.42 15.00
N THR A 70 17.29 13.17 15.00
CA THR A 70 16.44 13.28 13.83
C THR A 70 15.58 14.53 13.97
N GLY A 71 15.53 15.34 12.90
CA GLY A 71 14.72 16.56 12.83
C GLY A 71 13.62 16.46 11.78
N MET A 72 12.94 17.59 11.52
CA MET A 72 11.87 17.69 10.51
C MET A 72 12.29 17.18 9.12
N ALA A 73 13.55 17.41 8.74
CA ALA A 73 14.10 16.93 7.46
C ALA A 73 14.02 15.40 7.30
N PHE A 74 14.14 14.63 8.38
CA PHE A 74 14.01 13.17 8.35
C PHE A 74 12.58 12.75 7.96
N PHE A 75 11.59 13.37 8.61
CA PHE A 75 10.17 13.10 8.32
C PHE A 75 9.75 13.61 6.94
N LEU A 76 10.30 14.72 6.45
CA LEU A 76 10.07 15.17 5.08
C LEU A 76 10.59 14.16 4.05
N ARG A 77 11.75 13.53 4.30
CA ARG A 77 12.27 12.47 3.45
C ARG A 77 11.40 11.21 3.50
N LEU A 78 10.92 10.82 4.68
CA LEU A 78 9.93 9.74 4.81
C LEU A 78 8.63 10.06 4.06
N ALA A 79 8.15 11.30 4.11
CA ALA A 79 6.97 11.74 3.37
C ALA A 79 7.17 11.65 1.85
N LEU A 80 8.38 11.93 1.35
CA LEU A 80 8.71 11.75 -0.07
C LEU A 80 8.69 10.28 -0.47
N VAL A 81 9.25 9.39 0.36
CA VAL A 81 9.18 7.94 0.13
C VAL A 81 7.73 7.46 0.12
N GLU A 82 6.92 7.91 1.07
CA GLU A 82 5.50 7.57 1.16
C GLU A 82 4.74 8.08 -0.08
N ALA A 83 4.90 9.34 -0.46
CA ALA A 83 4.25 9.87 -1.66
C ALA A 83 4.63 9.07 -2.92
N ALA A 84 5.91 8.72 -3.06
CA ALA A 84 6.40 7.92 -4.17
C ALA A 84 5.83 6.48 -4.15
N SER A 85 5.68 5.87 -2.97
CA SER A 85 5.16 4.50 -2.84
C SER A 85 3.67 4.39 -3.18
N TRP A 86 2.89 5.44 -2.93
CA TRP A 86 1.47 5.49 -3.31
C TRP A 86 1.27 5.80 -4.79
N LEU A 87 2.07 6.70 -5.38
CA LEU A 87 1.84 7.19 -6.74
C LEU A 87 2.46 6.31 -7.82
N THR A 88 3.69 5.84 -7.62
CA THR A 88 4.44 5.08 -8.63
C THR A 88 3.72 3.84 -9.14
N PRO A 89 3.21 2.92 -8.28
CA PRO A 89 2.53 1.73 -8.79
C PRO A 89 1.34 2.07 -9.68
N LEU A 90 0.59 3.13 -9.35
CA LEU A 90 -0.57 3.57 -10.14
C LEU A 90 -0.14 4.14 -11.50
N VAL A 91 0.93 4.92 -11.55
CA VAL A 91 1.49 5.43 -12.81
C VAL A 91 1.92 4.28 -13.71
N LEU A 92 2.65 3.30 -13.17
CA LEU A 92 3.10 2.13 -13.92
C LEU A 92 1.93 1.25 -14.39
N ALA A 93 0.93 1.04 -13.53
CA ALA A 93 -0.30 0.33 -13.89
C ALA A 93 -1.07 1.06 -15.00
N GLY A 94 -1.17 2.39 -14.94
CA GLY A 94 -1.80 3.21 -15.98
C GLY A 94 -1.10 3.09 -17.32
N VAL A 95 0.24 3.16 -17.34
CA VAL A 95 1.05 2.92 -18.54
C VAL A 95 0.79 1.53 -19.11
N LEU A 96 0.79 0.49 -18.26
CA LEU A 96 0.53 -0.88 -18.69
C LEU A 96 -0.89 -1.03 -19.28
N LEU A 97 -1.91 -0.50 -18.61
CA LEU A 97 -3.29 -0.53 -19.11
C LEU A 97 -3.43 0.20 -20.45
N MET A 98 -2.73 1.32 -20.63
CA MET A 98 -2.72 2.06 -21.89
C MET A 98 -2.08 1.24 -23.03
N ILE A 99 -0.91 0.61 -22.79
CA ILE A 99 -0.21 -0.22 -23.78
C ILE A 99 -1.09 -1.38 -24.26
N PHE A 100 -1.82 -2.02 -23.34
CA PHE A 100 -2.67 -3.16 -23.65
C PHE A 100 -4.11 -2.77 -24.04
N ARG A 101 -4.41 -1.48 -24.23
CA ARG A 101 -5.74 -0.95 -24.61
C ARG A 101 -6.87 -1.26 -23.60
N PHE A 102 -6.52 -1.36 -22.32
CA PHE A 102 -7.45 -1.48 -21.18
C PHE A 102 -7.58 -0.16 -20.40
N GLY A 103 -7.47 0.98 -21.08
CA GLY A 103 -7.47 2.31 -20.44
C GLY A 103 -8.76 2.61 -19.66
N ASP A 104 -9.90 2.05 -20.08
CA ASP A 104 -11.20 2.14 -19.40
C ASP A 104 -11.20 1.45 -18.01
N LYS A 105 -10.22 0.57 -17.74
CA LYS A 105 -10.06 -0.12 -16.46
C LYS A 105 -9.19 0.66 -15.47
N PHE A 106 -8.60 1.78 -15.87
CA PHE A 106 -7.69 2.55 -15.00
C PHE A 106 -8.38 3.04 -13.73
N ALA A 107 -9.54 3.70 -13.83
CA ALA A 107 -10.26 4.19 -12.67
C ALA A 107 -10.64 3.08 -11.68
N PRO A 108 -11.25 1.94 -12.09
CA PRO A 108 -11.48 0.81 -11.20
C PRO A 108 -10.22 0.27 -10.51
N VAL A 109 -9.10 0.16 -11.24
CA VAL A 109 -7.82 -0.31 -10.66
C VAL A 109 -7.32 0.65 -9.59
N VAL A 110 -7.28 1.95 -9.88
CA VAL A 110 -6.84 2.98 -8.91
C VAL A 110 -7.71 2.96 -7.66
N VAL A 111 -9.03 2.91 -7.82
CA VAL A 111 -9.98 2.89 -6.70
C VAL A 111 -9.74 1.68 -5.80
N VAL A 112 -9.63 0.50 -6.39
CA VAL A 112 -9.40 -0.74 -5.64
C VAL A 112 -8.05 -0.73 -4.94
N VAL A 113 -6.97 -0.36 -5.64
CA VAL A 113 -5.61 -0.35 -5.09
C VAL A 113 -5.50 0.65 -3.94
N ASN A 114 -6.02 1.87 -4.10
CA ASN A 114 -5.97 2.88 -3.06
C ASN A 114 -6.74 2.45 -1.80
N TRP A 115 -7.97 1.96 -1.95
CA TRP A 115 -8.76 1.52 -0.80
C TRP A 115 -8.21 0.24 -0.17
N LEU A 116 -7.56 -0.64 -0.93
CA LEU A 116 -6.86 -1.81 -0.39
C LEU A 116 -5.62 -1.41 0.42
N GLY A 117 -4.96 -0.30 0.06
CA GLY A 117 -3.85 0.27 0.81
C GLY A 117 -4.20 0.62 2.26
N LEU A 118 -5.46 1.01 2.51
CA LEU A 118 -5.93 1.38 3.85
C LEU A 118 -5.83 0.21 4.88
N PRO A 119 -6.56 -0.92 4.72
CA PRO A 119 -6.44 -2.03 5.66
C PRO A 119 -5.02 -2.60 5.69
N THR A 120 -4.30 -2.62 4.57
CA THR A 120 -2.90 -3.06 4.52
C THR A 120 -1.99 -2.19 5.39
N SER A 121 -2.17 -0.86 5.37
CA SER A 121 -1.37 0.06 6.19
C SER A 121 -1.59 -0.18 7.69
N TYR A 122 -2.85 -0.39 8.11
CA TYR A 122 -3.17 -0.70 9.51
C TYR A 122 -2.67 -2.09 9.94
N LEU A 123 -2.76 -3.10 9.08
CA LEU A 123 -2.20 -4.43 9.37
C LEU A 123 -0.68 -4.35 9.51
N ASN A 124 0.01 -3.59 8.66
CA ASN A 124 1.45 -3.39 8.80
C ASN A 124 1.81 -2.68 10.11
N ALA A 125 1.09 -1.61 10.46
CA ALA A 125 1.27 -0.91 11.73
C ALA A 125 1.03 -1.82 12.96
N LEU A 126 0.06 -2.75 12.87
CA LEU A 126 -0.16 -3.76 13.90
C LEU A 126 1.05 -4.69 14.04
N LEU A 127 1.65 -5.15 12.94
CA LEU A 127 2.85 -5.99 12.98
C LEU A 127 4.05 -5.25 13.58
N ILE A 128 4.20 -3.96 13.26
CA ILE A 128 5.21 -3.09 13.88
C ILE A 128 4.96 -2.97 15.39
N ALA A 129 3.71 -2.75 15.81
CA ALA A 129 3.36 -2.67 17.22
C ALA A 129 3.66 -3.98 17.97
N LEU A 130 3.36 -5.14 17.38
CA LEU A 130 3.71 -6.44 17.97
C LEU A 130 5.22 -6.57 18.18
N LEU A 131 6.02 -6.15 17.21
CA LEU A 131 7.48 -6.20 17.32
C LEU A 131 8.03 -5.22 18.36
N ALA A 132 7.39 -4.06 18.53
CA ALA A 132 7.79 -3.05 19.50
C ALA A 132 7.40 -3.41 20.94
N PHE A 133 6.24 -4.03 21.17
CA PHE A 133 5.69 -4.28 22.50
C PHE A 133 5.87 -5.72 23.01
N ILE A 134 6.20 -6.68 22.14
CA ILE A 134 6.35 -8.09 22.53
C ILE A 134 7.80 -8.53 22.32
N PRO A 135 8.63 -8.55 23.39
CA PRO A 135 10.00 -9.03 23.32
C PRO A 135 10.07 -10.47 22.78
N GLY A 136 10.98 -10.73 21.84
CA GLY A 136 11.16 -12.07 21.24
C GLY A 136 10.13 -12.45 20.16
N ALA A 137 9.20 -11.56 19.79
CA ALA A 137 8.19 -11.84 18.76
C ALA A 137 8.72 -11.77 17.31
N SER A 138 9.99 -11.47 17.08
CA SER A 138 10.56 -11.24 15.74
C SER A 138 10.31 -12.39 14.76
N GLY A 139 10.47 -13.63 15.21
CA GLY A 139 10.21 -14.82 14.38
C GLY A 139 8.73 -14.96 13.98
N LEU A 140 7.81 -14.74 14.93
CA LEU A 140 6.36 -14.76 14.65
C LEU A 140 5.98 -13.61 13.72
N VAL A 141 6.48 -12.40 13.98
CA VAL A 141 6.21 -11.22 13.15
C VAL A 141 6.69 -11.44 11.73
N ALA A 142 7.85 -12.05 11.51
CA ALA A 142 8.35 -12.38 10.17
C ALA A 142 7.40 -13.32 9.41
N ILE A 143 6.86 -14.36 10.07
CA ILE A 143 5.88 -15.27 9.47
C ILE A 143 4.57 -14.53 9.16
N LEU A 144 4.10 -13.67 10.06
CA LEU A 144 2.90 -12.85 9.85
C LEU A 144 3.10 -11.84 8.70
N TRP A 145 4.29 -11.26 8.57
CA TRP A 145 4.65 -10.38 7.45
C TRP A 145 4.60 -11.12 6.12
N LEU A 146 5.16 -12.34 6.06
CA LEU A 146 5.06 -13.20 4.89
C LEU A 146 3.61 -13.55 4.58
N GLY A 147 2.82 -13.90 5.59
CA GLY A 147 1.39 -14.17 5.44
C GLY A 147 0.61 -12.96 4.90
N LEU A 148 0.90 -11.76 5.42
CA LEU A 148 0.32 -10.51 4.94
C LEU A 148 0.71 -10.23 3.48
N MET A 149 1.97 -10.42 3.12
CA MET A 149 2.46 -10.27 1.74
C MET A 149 1.71 -11.22 0.78
N MET A 150 1.59 -12.49 1.15
CA MET A 150 0.84 -13.48 0.35
C MET A 150 -0.65 -13.13 0.26
N ALA A 151 -1.25 -12.65 1.34
CA ALA A 151 -2.64 -12.20 1.36
C ALA A 151 -2.86 -10.98 0.44
N ILE A 152 -1.93 -10.03 0.41
CA ILE A 152 -1.98 -8.86 -0.49
C ILE A 152 -1.87 -9.31 -1.94
N VAL A 153 -0.88 -10.15 -2.28
CA VAL A 153 -0.70 -10.70 -3.64
C VAL A 153 -1.98 -11.41 -4.09
N PHE A 154 -2.52 -12.30 -3.25
CA PHE A 154 -3.74 -13.04 -3.56
C PHE A 154 -4.96 -12.13 -3.73
N SER A 155 -5.11 -11.15 -2.83
CA SER A 155 -6.23 -10.21 -2.87
C SER A 155 -6.19 -9.35 -4.12
N LEU A 156 -5.02 -8.79 -4.41
CA LEU A 156 -4.82 -7.94 -5.57
C LEU A 156 -5.05 -8.72 -6.87
N ALA A 157 -4.48 -9.91 -7.02
CA ALA A 157 -4.67 -10.75 -8.20
C ALA A 157 -6.16 -11.09 -8.43
N ARG A 158 -6.93 -11.40 -7.38
CA ARG A 158 -8.38 -11.67 -7.49
C ARG A 158 -9.17 -10.43 -7.89
N MET A 159 -8.92 -9.30 -7.26
CA MET A 159 -9.63 -8.05 -7.58
C MET A 159 -9.31 -7.59 -9.02
N LEU A 160 -8.04 -7.67 -9.43
CA LEU A 160 -7.63 -7.34 -10.80
C LEU A 160 -8.24 -8.30 -11.83
N ARG A 161 -8.40 -9.59 -11.49
CA ARG A 161 -9.15 -10.54 -12.34
C ARG A 161 -10.60 -10.12 -12.53
N MET A 162 -11.25 -9.60 -11.49
CA MET A 162 -12.63 -9.11 -11.59
C MET A 162 -12.74 -7.84 -12.45
N ILE A 163 -11.69 -7.01 -12.49
CA ILE A 163 -11.66 -5.75 -13.25
C ILE A 163 -11.27 -5.99 -14.72
N CYS A 164 -10.19 -6.73 -14.94
CA CYS A 164 -9.51 -6.85 -16.24
C CYS A 164 -9.85 -8.14 -16.99
N GLY A 165 -10.70 -9.02 -16.43
CA GLY A 165 -11.07 -10.29 -17.03
C GLY A 165 -10.14 -11.44 -16.63
N THR A 166 -10.09 -12.51 -17.42
CA THR A 166 -9.51 -13.80 -17.00
C THR A 166 -8.12 -14.10 -17.54
N HIS A 167 -7.48 -13.20 -18.29
CA HIS A 167 -6.15 -13.44 -18.87
C HIS A 167 -5.05 -13.52 -17.79
N PRO A 168 -4.53 -14.72 -17.47
CA PRO A 168 -3.70 -14.91 -16.28
C PRO A 168 -2.36 -14.19 -16.37
N LEU A 169 -1.75 -14.13 -17.55
CA LEU A 169 -0.48 -13.44 -17.77
C LEU A 169 -0.60 -11.93 -17.55
N PHE A 170 -1.71 -11.33 -18.02
CA PHE A 170 -1.97 -9.91 -17.84
C PHE A 170 -2.20 -9.56 -16.37
N ILE A 171 -3.05 -10.34 -15.68
CA ILE A 171 -3.32 -10.16 -14.24
C ILE A 171 -2.04 -10.33 -13.43
N GLY A 172 -1.25 -11.37 -13.73
CA GLY A 172 0.03 -11.61 -13.08
C GLY A 172 0.98 -10.44 -13.26
N THR A 173 1.13 -9.95 -14.50
CA THR A 173 1.97 -8.79 -14.81
C THR A 173 1.51 -7.54 -14.07
N LEU A 174 0.22 -7.22 -14.11
CA LEU A 174 -0.34 -6.05 -13.44
C LEU A 174 -0.18 -6.14 -11.91
N THR A 175 -0.36 -7.33 -11.33
CA THR A 175 -0.12 -7.59 -9.90
C THR A 175 1.36 -7.35 -9.55
N LEU A 176 2.28 -7.89 -10.33
CA LEU A 176 3.72 -7.73 -10.10
C LEU A 176 4.17 -6.27 -10.27
N VAL A 177 3.65 -5.55 -11.27
CA VAL A 177 3.92 -4.13 -11.52
C VAL A 177 3.44 -3.24 -10.39
N LEU A 178 2.33 -3.59 -9.74
CA LEU A 178 1.80 -2.84 -8.60
C LEU A 178 2.60 -3.07 -7.31
N LEU A 179 3.33 -4.19 -7.19
CA LEU A 179 4.02 -4.58 -5.96
C LEU A 179 5.53 -4.41 -6.04
N ILE A 180 6.19 -5.06 -6.99
CA ILE A 180 7.66 -5.17 -7.02
C ILE A 180 8.36 -3.82 -7.21
N PRO A 181 7.99 -2.98 -8.21
CA PRO A 181 8.61 -1.68 -8.40
C PRO A 181 8.54 -0.80 -7.15
N THR A 182 7.41 -0.84 -6.43
CA THR A 182 7.21 -0.07 -5.19
C THR A 182 8.16 -0.52 -4.09
N MET A 183 8.39 -1.83 -3.95
CA MET A 183 9.34 -2.36 -2.96
C MET A 183 10.79 -1.94 -3.27
N LEU A 184 11.20 -2.06 -4.54
CA LEU A 184 12.53 -1.66 -4.99
C LEU A 184 12.73 -0.15 -4.86
N LEU A 185 11.72 0.65 -5.24
CA LEU A 185 11.74 2.09 -5.14
C LEU A 185 11.84 2.56 -3.69
N THR A 186 11.12 1.92 -2.77
CA THR A 186 11.14 2.28 -1.35
C THR A 186 12.54 2.08 -0.76
N ASP A 187 13.16 0.91 -0.99
CA ASP A 187 14.54 0.65 -0.54
C ASP A 187 15.53 1.62 -1.19
N PHE A 188 15.44 1.83 -2.50
CA PHE A 188 16.29 2.77 -3.23
C PHE A 188 16.17 4.19 -2.69
N LEU A 189 14.95 4.73 -2.53
CA LEU A 189 14.73 6.09 -2.07
C LEU A 189 15.16 6.27 -0.61
N GLN A 190 14.96 5.27 0.25
CA GLN A 190 15.41 5.34 1.64
C GLN A 190 16.95 5.44 1.72
N ARG A 191 17.67 4.66 0.90
CA ARG A 191 19.13 4.73 0.80
C ARG A 191 19.58 6.06 0.21
N PHE A 192 18.96 6.47 -0.91
CA PHE A 192 19.29 7.72 -1.62
C PHE A 192 19.08 8.96 -0.74
N LEU A 193 18.03 8.99 0.06
CA LEU A 193 17.71 10.08 0.97
C LEU A 193 18.45 9.98 2.32
N GLY A 194 19.26 8.94 2.53
CA GLY A 194 20.06 8.75 3.74
C GLY A 194 19.22 8.53 5.01
N ILE A 195 18.07 7.88 4.87
CA ILE A 195 17.16 7.54 5.99
C ILE A 195 17.08 6.03 6.25
N TYR A 196 17.80 5.22 5.47
CA TYR A 196 17.96 3.80 5.71
C TYR A 196 18.94 3.55 6.87
N PRO A 197 18.61 2.72 7.86
CA PRO A 197 19.53 2.33 8.92
C PRO A 197 20.77 1.64 8.31
N PRO A 198 22.00 2.09 8.60
CA PRO A 198 23.20 1.37 8.18
C PRO A 198 23.20 -0.01 8.84
N GLY A 199 23.42 -1.05 8.03
CA GLY A 199 23.59 -2.43 8.48
C GLY A 199 25.03 -2.73 8.91
#